data_AF-A0A382QXE2-F1
#
_entry.id   AF-A0A382QXE2-F1
#
_cell.length_a   1.000
_cell.length_b   1.000
_cell.length_c   1.000
_cell.angle_alpha   90.00
_cell.angle_beta   90.00
_cell.angle_gamma   90.00
#
_symmetry.space_group_name_H-M   'P 1'
#
loop_
_entity.id
_entity.type
_entity.pdbx_description
1 polymer ?
#
loop_
_entity_poly.entity_id
_entity_poly.type
_entity_poly.pdbx_seq_one_letter_code
_entity_poly.pdbx_strand_id
1 'polypeptide(L)'
;MSKKIGGMSVAGLKTISKIFLESDNVSEHKLARFHLDIYFPDEKIAFEYDGPDHYDKVANHERDERKNALCKSEGITLKRWPYYFQLTRDIARYYFPNDYSEKKYELAIMEVYWTDIESEILAPGLHKSKFTPANFTSKGIKRFIAEMKDAPESLRSQVKHSFKLYEQQIVKKHGEGFEWLLYPEDNAKFDEFMNFDPDPKYLNYIYINSKI
;
A
#
# COMPACT_ATOMS: atom_id res chain seq x y z
N MET A 1 15.92 -24.45 0.46
CA MET A 1 14.76 -24.03 -0.34
C MET A 1 14.43 -22.59 0.03
N SER A 2 14.27 -21.66 -0.90
CA SER A 2 13.82 -20.30 -0.55
C SER A 2 12.34 -20.38 -0.14
N LYS A 3 12.02 -20.03 1.12
CA LYS A 3 10.62 -19.87 1.57
C LYS A 3 9.93 -18.89 0.61
N LYS A 4 8.81 -19.29 0.01
CA LYS A 4 8.01 -18.39 -0.84
C LYS A 4 7.35 -17.39 0.10
N ILE A 5 7.70 -16.12 -0.02
CA ILE A 5 7.12 -15.06 0.80
C ILE A 5 5.93 -14.50 0.04
N GLY A 6 4.75 -14.52 0.65
CA GLY A 6 3.56 -13.92 0.06
C GLY A 6 3.64 -12.39 0.05
N GLY A 7 2.79 -11.76 -0.75
CA GLY A 7 2.77 -10.31 -0.89
C GLY A 7 1.39 -9.84 -1.30
N MET A 8 1.10 -8.59 -0.98
CA MET A 8 -0.21 -8.03 -1.27
C MET A 8 -0.54 -8.00 -2.76
N SER A 9 -1.80 -8.30 -3.08
CA SER A 9 -2.39 -8.26 -4.42
C SER A 9 -3.89 -7.97 -4.32
N VAL A 10 -4.56 -7.72 -5.44
CA VAL A 10 -6.03 -7.55 -5.47
C VAL A 10 -6.74 -8.78 -4.88
N ALA A 11 -6.29 -9.98 -5.23
CA ALA A 11 -6.85 -11.22 -4.69
C ALA A 11 -6.61 -11.34 -3.18
N GLY A 12 -5.40 -11.00 -2.72
CA GLY A 12 -5.09 -10.95 -1.29
C GLY A 12 -5.97 -9.97 -0.53
N LEU A 13 -6.15 -8.75 -1.06
CA LEU A 13 -7.02 -7.72 -0.48
C LEU A 13 -8.48 -8.19 -0.42
N LYS A 14 -8.96 -8.90 -1.44
CA LYS A 14 -10.29 -9.51 -1.44
C LYS A 14 -10.44 -10.53 -0.32
N THR A 15 -9.48 -11.44 -0.17
CA THR A 15 -9.47 -12.44 0.91
C THR A 15 -9.46 -11.76 2.29
N ILE A 16 -8.58 -10.78 2.49
CA ILE A 16 -8.49 -10.01 3.73
C ILE A 16 -9.83 -9.34 4.05
N SER A 17 -10.41 -8.64 3.07
CA SER A 17 -11.65 -7.90 3.27
C SER A 17 -12.82 -8.83 3.65
N LYS A 18 -12.91 -10.01 3.03
CA LYS A 18 -13.90 -11.03 3.40
C LYS A 18 -13.73 -11.53 4.84
N ILE A 19 -12.48 -11.79 5.25
CA ILE A 19 -12.17 -12.26 6.61
C ILE A 19 -12.54 -11.19 7.65
N PHE A 20 -12.14 -9.93 7.41
CA PHE A 20 -12.42 -8.87 8.38
C PHE A 20 -13.92 -8.54 8.45
N LEU A 21 -14.58 -8.37 7.30
CA LEU A 21 -16.01 -8.04 7.24
C LEU A 21 -16.94 -9.24 7.52
N GLU A 22 -16.39 -10.46 7.62
CA GLU A 22 -17.17 -11.71 7.78
C GLU A 22 -18.28 -11.84 6.72
N SER A 23 -17.96 -11.41 5.50
CA SER A 23 -18.91 -11.28 4.41
C SER A 23 -18.36 -11.94 3.16
N ASP A 24 -19.13 -12.86 2.60
CA ASP A 24 -18.84 -13.47 1.30
C ASP A 24 -19.60 -12.82 0.15
N ASN A 25 -20.48 -11.86 0.46
CA ASN A 25 -21.26 -11.10 -0.50
C ASN A 25 -20.39 -10.07 -1.24
N VAL A 26 -19.46 -10.58 -2.05
CA VAL A 26 -18.60 -9.77 -2.91
C VAL A 26 -19.10 -9.84 -4.32
N SER A 27 -19.45 -8.68 -4.88
CA SER A 27 -19.86 -8.56 -6.27
C SER A 27 -18.85 -7.74 -7.08
N GLU A 28 -18.72 -8.09 -8.36
CA GLU A 28 -18.18 -7.15 -9.34
C GLU A 28 -19.23 -6.07 -9.57
N HIS A 29 -18.97 -4.85 -9.09
CA HIS A 29 -19.93 -3.77 -9.18
C HIS A 29 -19.49 -2.74 -10.22
N LYS A 30 -20.31 -2.61 -11.26
CA LYS A 30 -20.17 -1.57 -12.26
C LYS A 30 -20.94 -0.33 -11.82
N LEU A 31 -20.22 0.67 -11.34
CA LEU A 31 -20.75 1.96 -10.96
C LEU A 31 -20.69 2.92 -12.17
N ALA A 32 -21.78 2.99 -12.92
CA ALA A 32 -21.85 3.65 -14.22
C ALA A 32 -20.78 3.14 -15.20
N ARG A 33 -19.71 3.91 -15.45
CA ARG A 33 -18.59 3.52 -16.30
C ARG A 33 -17.39 2.98 -15.52
N PHE A 34 -17.41 3.07 -14.20
CA PHE A 34 -16.33 2.63 -13.33
C PHE A 34 -16.61 1.21 -12.85
N HIS A 35 -15.56 0.43 -12.66
CA HIS A 35 -15.61 -0.88 -12.03
C HIS A 35 -14.98 -0.76 -10.64
N LEU A 36 -15.61 -1.32 -9.62
CA LEU A 36 -15.03 -1.45 -8.28
C LEU A 36 -14.32 -2.79 -8.14
N ASP A 37 -13.05 -2.81 -7.71
CA ASP A 37 -12.27 -4.05 -7.64
C ASP A 37 -12.91 -5.08 -6.70
N ILE A 38 -13.36 -4.62 -5.54
CA ILE A 38 -13.99 -5.43 -4.50
C ILE A 38 -15.13 -4.61 -3.91
N TYR A 39 -16.38 -5.05 -4.06
CA TYR A 39 -17.54 -4.37 -3.49
C TYR A 39 -18.41 -5.30 -2.64
N PHE A 40 -18.71 -4.81 -1.44
CA PHE A 40 -19.55 -5.43 -0.41
C PHE A 40 -20.86 -4.63 -0.33
N PRO A 41 -21.96 -5.11 -0.97
CA PRO A 41 -23.18 -4.32 -1.15
C PRO A 41 -23.93 -4.02 0.14
N ASP A 42 -23.95 -4.95 1.09
CA ASP A 42 -24.73 -4.83 2.32
C ASP A 42 -24.12 -3.79 3.26
N GLU A 43 -22.78 -3.74 3.28
CA GLU A 43 -21.96 -2.82 4.04
C GLU A 43 -21.78 -1.47 3.31
N LYS A 44 -22.08 -1.43 2.00
CA LYS A 44 -21.74 -0.33 1.08
C LYS A 44 -20.27 0.08 1.18
N ILE A 45 -19.38 -0.91 1.25
CA ILE A 45 -17.93 -0.70 1.29
C ILE A 45 -17.31 -1.24 0.00
N ALA A 46 -16.43 -0.43 -0.58
CA ALA A 46 -15.61 -0.85 -1.71
C ALA A 46 -14.13 -0.76 -1.33
N PHE A 47 -13.34 -1.73 -1.79
CA PHE A 47 -11.88 -1.69 -1.72
C PHE A 47 -11.30 -1.61 -3.13
N GLU A 48 -10.28 -0.78 -3.28
CA GLU A 48 -9.50 -0.61 -4.51
C GLU A 48 -8.04 -0.89 -4.22
N TYR A 49 -7.39 -1.64 -5.10
CA TYR A 49 -5.94 -1.83 -5.01
C TYR A 49 -5.24 -0.85 -5.95
N ASP A 50 -4.59 0.16 -5.38
CA ASP A 50 -3.95 1.22 -6.14
C ASP A 50 -2.54 0.83 -6.56
N GLY A 51 -2.44 0.26 -7.76
CA GLY A 51 -1.17 0.02 -8.45
C GLY A 51 -0.38 1.32 -8.75
N PRO A 52 0.87 1.20 -9.23
CA PRO A 52 1.72 2.35 -9.55
C PRO A 52 1.10 3.36 -10.53
N ASP A 53 0.29 2.86 -11.46
CA ASP A 53 -0.47 3.63 -12.44
C ASP A 53 -1.35 4.75 -11.83
N HIS A 54 -1.71 4.64 -10.56
CA HIS A 54 -2.49 5.65 -9.82
C HIS A 54 -1.65 6.83 -9.33
N TYR A 55 -0.33 6.82 -9.56
CA TYR A 55 0.62 7.84 -9.12
C TYR A 55 1.34 8.50 -10.31
N ASP A 56 1.64 7.75 -11.37
CA ASP A 56 2.44 8.22 -12.52
C ASP A 56 1.59 8.67 -13.74
N LYS A 57 0.30 8.33 -13.82
CA LYS A 57 -0.57 8.70 -14.96
C LYS A 57 -1.57 9.79 -14.60
N VAL A 58 -1.44 10.95 -15.22
CA VAL A 58 -2.34 12.11 -14.99
C VAL A 58 -3.81 11.78 -15.26
N ALA A 59 -4.10 11.03 -16.33
CA ALA A 59 -5.47 10.63 -16.67
C ALA A 59 -6.14 9.78 -15.57
N ASN A 60 -5.36 9.01 -14.81
CA ASN A 60 -5.91 8.20 -13.73
C ASN A 60 -6.31 9.04 -12.51
N HIS A 61 -5.66 10.19 -12.27
CA HIS A 61 -6.04 11.10 -11.18
C HIS A 61 -7.44 11.68 -11.35
N GLU A 62 -7.77 12.17 -12.56
CA GLU A 62 -9.12 12.67 -12.86
C GLU A 62 -10.17 11.55 -12.73
N ARG A 63 -9.82 10.37 -13.24
CA ARG A 63 -10.69 9.19 -13.18
C ARG A 63 -10.98 8.80 -11.73
N ASP A 64 -9.96 8.81 -10.89
CA ASP A 64 -10.06 8.51 -9.45
C ASP A 64 -10.90 9.56 -8.72
N GLU A 65 -10.69 10.86 -8.97
CA GLU A 65 -11.49 11.94 -8.37
C GLU A 65 -12.99 11.78 -8.68
N ARG A 66 -13.33 11.46 -9.93
CA ARG A 66 -14.73 11.22 -10.34
C ARG A 66 -15.31 9.95 -9.74
N LYS A 67 -14.52 8.89 -9.68
CA LYS A 67 -14.95 7.62 -9.06
C LYS A 67 -15.20 7.81 -7.56
N ASN A 68 -14.32 8.51 -6.87
CA ASN A 68 -14.47 8.83 -5.45
C ASN A 68 -15.74 9.68 -5.20
N ALA A 69 -15.97 10.70 -6.03
CA ALA A 69 -17.16 11.55 -5.92
C ALA A 69 -18.46 10.75 -6.15
N LEU A 70 -18.47 9.84 -7.13
CA LEU A 70 -19.62 8.99 -7.43
C LEU A 70 -19.89 7.96 -6.33
N CYS A 71 -18.85 7.31 -5.79
CA CYS A 71 -19.01 6.42 -4.64
C CYS A 71 -19.64 7.17 -3.46
N LYS A 72 -19.13 8.37 -3.17
CA LYS A 72 -19.66 9.22 -2.10
C LYS A 72 -21.12 9.60 -2.32
N SER A 73 -21.54 9.97 -3.54
CA SER A 73 -22.94 10.32 -3.81
C SER A 73 -23.90 9.13 -3.65
N GLU A 74 -23.42 7.92 -3.87
CA GLU A 74 -24.18 6.67 -3.73
C GLU A 74 -24.12 6.09 -2.30
N GLY A 75 -23.44 6.79 -1.38
CA GLY A 75 -23.26 6.34 0.00
C GLY A 75 -22.30 5.15 0.14
N ILE A 76 -21.41 4.94 -0.83
CA ILE A 76 -20.39 3.89 -0.82
C ILE A 76 -19.10 4.45 -0.19
N THR A 77 -18.62 3.77 0.86
CA THR A 77 -17.32 4.04 1.46
C THR A 77 -16.23 3.37 0.63
N LEU A 78 -15.43 4.16 -0.08
CA LEU A 78 -14.32 3.68 -0.90
C LEU A 78 -13.01 3.71 -0.09
N LYS A 79 -12.44 2.54 0.18
CA LYS A 79 -11.13 2.34 0.81
C LYS A 79 -10.10 1.97 -0.25
N ARG A 80 -9.00 2.70 -0.29
CA ARG A 80 -7.95 2.54 -1.30
C ARG A 80 -6.71 1.96 -0.67
N TRP A 81 -6.15 0.91 -1.25
CA TRP A 81 -4.99 0.18 -0.73
C TRP A 81 -3.77 0.41 -1.64
N PRO A 82 -2.82 1.27 -1.25
CA PRO A 82 -1.62 1.52 -2.05
C PRO A 82 -0.74 0.28 -2.27
N TYR A 83 -0.12 0.17 -3.44
CA TYR A 83 0.71 -0.99 -3.81
C TYR A 83 1.93 -1.24 -2.89
N TYR A 84 2.35 -0.23 -2.13
CA TYR A 84 3.46 -0.30 -1.20
C TYR A 84 3.00 -0.59 0.24
N PHE A 85 1.71 -0.86 0.48
CA PHE A 85 1.17 -1.32 1.76
C PHE A 85 1.21 -2.84 1.86
N GLN A 86 1.48 -3.35 3.06
CA GLN A 86 1.33 -4.76 3.44
C GLN A 86 0.41 -4.85 4.66
N LEU A 87 -0.22 -5.99 4.92
CA LEU A 87 -1.16 -6.13 6.04
C LEU A 87 -0.40 -6.38 7.35
N THR A 88 0.27 -5.36 7.89
CA THR A 88 0.73 -5.41 9.29
C THR A 88 -0.45 -5.20 10.23
N ARG A 89 -0.26 -5.50 11.52
CA ARG A 89 -1.30 -5.40 12.54
C ARG A 89 -1.87 -3.99 12.66
N ASP A 90 -1.01 -2.98 12.64
CA ASP A 90 -1.43 -1.59 12.72
C ASP A 90 -2.21 -1.16 11.47
N ILE A 91 -1.84 -1.71 10.30
CA ILE A 91 -2.54 -1.43 9.04
C ILE A 91 -3.90 -2.11 9.03
N ALA A 92 -4.00 -3.35 9.54
CA ALA A 92 -5.27 -4.04 9.73
C ALA A 92 -6.21 -3.24 10.65
N ARG A 93 -5.71 -2.75 11.79
CA ARG A 93 -6.48 -1.89 12.71
C ARG A 93 -6.90 -0.57 12.07
N TYR A 94 -6.05 0.02 11.22
CA TYR A 94 -6.35 1.24 10.50
C TYR A 94 -7.46 1.06 9.45
N TYR A 95 -7.43 -0.02 8.65
CA TYR A 95 -8.43 -0.27 7.62
C TYR A 95 -9.73 -0.88 8.16
N PHE A 96 -9.67 -1.65 9.24
CA PHE A 96 -10.79 -2.42 9.78
C PHE A 96 -10.99 -2.14 11.29
N PRO A 97 -11.12 -0.87 11.72
CA PRO A 97 -11.09 -0.52 13.14
C PRO A 97 -12.21 -1.17 13.96
N ASN A 98 -13.39 -1.34 13.37
CA ASN A 98 -14.55 -1.93 14.04
C ASN A 98 -14.62 -3.47 13.89
N ASP A 99 -13.86 -4.01 12.94
CA ASP A 99 -13.95 -5.42 12.54
C ASP A 99 -12.68 -6.22 12.90
N TYR A 100 -11.69 -5.54 13.48
CA TYR A 100 -10.41 -6.12 13.84
C TYR A 100 -10.53 -7.06 15.05
N SER A 101 -9.91 -8.23 14.94
CA SER A 101 -9.53 -9.08 16.07
C SER A 101 -8.22 -9.78 15.77
N GLU A 102 -7.45 -10.17 16.80
CA GLU A 102 -6.19 -10.90 16.59
C GLU A 102 -6.44 -12.20 15.80
N LYS A 103 -7.53 -12.93 16.08
CA LYS A 103 -7.90 -14.14 15.34
C LYS A 103 -8.14 -13.89 13.85
N LYS A 104 -8.86 -12.81 13.50
CA LYS A 104 -9.09 -12.41 12.10
C LYS A 104 -7.78 -12.01 11.43
N TYR A 105 -6.92 -11.30 12.15
CA TYR A 105 -5.60 -10.89 11.65
C TYR A 105 -4.70 -12.09 11.34
N GLU A 106 -4.54 -13.01 12.29
CA GLU A 106 -3.75 -14.24 12.14
C GLU A 106 -4.24 -15.08 10.94
N LEU A 107 -5.56 -15.24 10.80
CA LEU A 107 -6.15 -15.92 9.65
C LEU A 107 -5.83 -15.21 8.33
N ALA A 108 -5.98 -13.88 8.31
CA ALA A 108 -5.72 -13.08 7.12
C ALA A 108 -4.25 -13.15 6.67
N ILE A 109 -3.29 -13.08 7.60
CA ILE A 109 -1.87 -13.21 7.24
C ILE A 109 -1.50 -14.64 6.83
N MET A 110 -2.12 -15.66 7.44
CA MET A 110 -1.93 -17.05 7.03
C MET A 110 -2.37 -17.26 5.58
N GLU A 111 -3.55 -16.77 5.21
CA GLU A 111 -4.11 -16.95 3.86
C GLU A 111 -3.30 -16.20 2.77
N VAL A 112 -2.83 -14.99 3.06
CA VAL A 112 -2.15 -14.14 2.06
C VAL A 112 -0.64 -14.30 2.05
N TYR A 113 -0.04 -14.48 3.22
CA TYR A 113 1.42 -14.50 3.40
C TYR A 113 1.98 -15.88 3.74
N TRP A 114 1.11 -16.87 4.00
CA TRP A 114 1.48 -18.25 4.38
C TRP A 114 2.31 -18.32 5.68
N THR A 115 1.98 -17.45 6.63
CA THR A 115 2.58 -17.42 7.97
C THR A 115 1.59 -16.84 8.98
N ASP A 116 1.68 -17.28 10.23
CA ASP A 116 1.02 -16.71 11.42
C ASP A 116 1.94 -15.77 12.21
N ILE A 117 3.21 -15.64 11.80
CA ILE A 117 4.19 -14.77 12.45
C ILE A 117 4.31 -13.48 11.65
N GLU A 118 3.81 -12.38 12.20
CA GLU A 118 3.82 -11.07 11.54
C GLU A 118 5.21 -10.64 11.07
N SER A 119 6.29 -10.86 11.84
CA SER A 119 7.64 -10.46 11.43
C SER A 119 8.16 -11.23 10.20
N GLU A 120 7.47 -12.28 9.78
CA GLU A 120 7.77 -13.04 8.56
C GLU A 120 7.01 -12.54 7.32
N ILE A 121 6.14 -11.54 7.44
CA ILE A 121 5.50 -10.93 6.27
C ILE A 121 6.41 -9.85 5.65
N LEU A 122 6.09 -9.47 4.41
CA LEU A 122 6.74 -8.32 3.78
C LEU A 122 6.43 -7.03 4.53
N ALA A 123 7.46 -6.21 4.76
CA ALA A 123 7.27 -4.84 5.23
C ALA A 123 6.50 -4.00 4.18
N PRO A 124 5.72 -2.97 4.56
CA PRO A 124 5.38 -1.88 3.66
C PRO A 124 6.63 -1.27 3.01
N GLY A 125 6.55 -0.97 1.72
CA GLY A 125 7.68 -0.52 0.93
C GLY A 125 7.58 -0.89 -0.55
N LEU A 126 8.57 -0.47 -1.34
CA LEU A 126 8.61 -0.68 -2.80
C LEU A 126 9.15 -2.05 -3.18
N HIS A 127 9.98 -2.66 -2.32
CA HIS A 127 10.69 -3.91 -2.61
C HIS A 127 11.33 -3.89 -4.01
N LYS A 128 10.98 -4.85 -4.86
CA LYS A 128 11.48 -5.00 -6.24
C LYS A 128 10.77 -4.11 -7.26
N SER A 129 9.88 -3.22 -6.83
CA SER A 129 9.16 -2.34 -7.75
C SER A 129 10.13 -1.42 -8.48
N LYS A 130 10.07 -1.44 -9.81
CA LYS A 130 10.75 -0.44 -10.65
C LYS A 130 10.00 0.90 -10.68
N PHE A 131 8.77 0.92 -10.16
CA PHE A 131 7.95 2.13 -10.05
C PHE A 131 8.24 2.78 -8.70
N THR A 132 9.21 3.67 -8.74
CA THR A 132 9.67 4.50 -7.62
C THR A 132 9.00 5.88 -7.65
N PRO A 133 9.04 6.63 -6.53
CA PRO A 133 8.58 8.02 -6.48
C PRO A 133 9.17 8.95 -7.55
N ALA A 134 10.36 8.65 -8.09
CA ALA A 134 10.93 9.33 -9.25
C ALA A 134 10.00 9.33 -10.48
N ASN A 135 9.14 8.32 -10.64
CA ASN A 135 8.20 8.23 -11.75
C ASN A 135 6.87 8.94 -11.48
N PHE A 136 6.65 9.45 -10.25
CA PHE A 136 5.36 10.00 -9.88
C PHE A 136 5.16 11.38 -10.49
N THR A 137 3.93 11.63 -10.94
CA THR A 137 3.50 13.00 -11.29
C THR A 137 3.42 13.87 -10.04
N SER A 138 3.39 15.20 -10.19
CA SER A 138 3.21 16.10 -9.03
C SER A 138 1.92 15.83 -8.24
N LYS A 139 0.84 15.36 -8.89
CA LYS A 139 -0.37 14.90 -8.20
C LYS A 139 -0.14 13.57 -7.47
N GLY A 140 0.56 12.63 -8.09
CA GLY A 140 0.95 11.36 -7.46
C GLY A 140 1.79 11.55 -6.20
N ILE A 141 2.76 12.47 -6.23
CA ILE A 141 3.57 12.81 -5.04
C ILE A 141 2.70 13.38 -3.92
N LYS A 142 1.78 14.30 -4.23
CA LYS A 142 0.85 14.87 -3.25
C LYS A 142 -0.03 13.78 -2.61
N ARG A 143 -0.52 12.85 -3.43
CA ARG A 143 -1.32 11.71 -2.97
C ARG A 143 -0.50 10.81 -2.04
N PHE A 144 0.68 10.36 -2.48
CA PHE A 144 1.59 9.54 -1.69
C PHE A 144 1.89 10.18 -0.33
N ILE A 145 2.22 11.47 -0.29
CA ILE A 145 2.51 12.19 0.96
C ILE A 145 1.27 12.26 1.87
N ALA A 146 0.08 12.50 1.31
CA ALA A 146 -1.16 12.52 2.07
C ALA A 146 -1.46 11.13 2.69
N GLU A 147 -1.36 10.07 1.89
CA GLU A 147 -1.52 8.68 2.35
C GLU A 147 -0.52 8.32 3.45
N MET A 148 0.73 8.75 3.33
CA MET A 148 1.74 8.61 4.39
C MET A 148 1.34 9.36 5.66
N LYS A 149 0.92 10.62 5.54
CA LYS A 149 0.54 11.42 6.70
C LYS A 149 -0.63 10.82 7.48
N ASP A 150 -1.62 10.29 6.77
CA ASP A 150 -2.84 9.73 7.35
C ASP A 150 -2.62 8.30 7.91
N ALA A 151 -1.63 7.58 7.40
CA ALA A 151 -1.30 6.23 7.83
C ALA A 151 -0.64 6.15 9.23
N PRO A 152 -0.73 4.99 9.90
CA PRO A 152 -0.01 4.72 11.14
C PRO A 152 1.49 5.02 11.02
N GLU A 153 2.10 5.47 12.12
CA GLU A 153 3.55 5.75 12.20
C GLU A 153 4.39 4.53 11.83
N SER A 154 3.92 3.32 12.18
CA SER A 154 4.59 2.08 11.83
C SER A 154 4.69 1.88 10.32
N LEU A 155 3.63 2.20 9.58
CA LEU A 155 3.64 2.13 8.12
C LEU A 155 4.65 3.11 7.54
N ARG A 156 4.60 4.38 7.96
CA ARG A 156 5.53 5.42 7.52
C ARG A 156 6.98 5.02 7.77
N SER A 157 7.27 4.52 8.97
CA SER A 157 8.61 4.08 9.36
C SER A 157 9.13 2.95 8.45
N GLN A 158 8.29 1.97 8.14
CA GLN A 158 8.64 0.84 7.28
C GLN A 158 8.87 1.29 5.82
N VAL A 159 7.99 2.15 5.26
CA VAL A 159 8.17 2.69 3.90
C VAL A 159 9.45 3.52 3.80
N LYS A 160 9.71 4.41 4.76
CA LYS A 160 10.93 5.21 4.82
C LYS A 160 12.18 4.35 4.93
N HIS A 161 12.14 3.31 5.77
CA HIS A 161 13.25 2.37 5.87
C HIS A 161 13.47 1.59 4.57
N SER A 162 12.39 1.16 3.91
CA SER A 162 12.46 0.52 2.60
C SER A 162 13.13 1.42 1.55
N PHE A 163 12.87 2.73 1.57
CA PHE A 163 13.54 3.69 0.67
C PHE A 163 15.03 3.80 0.98
N LYS A 164 15.42 3.94 2.26
CA LYS A 164 16.84 3.95 2.67
C LYS A 164 17.58 2.70 2.17
N LEU A 165 16.96 1.52 2.28
CA LEU A 165 17.55 0.27 1.78
C LEU A 165 17.60 0.19 0.23
N TYR A 166 16.66 0.82 -0.47
CA TYR A 166 16.69 0.89 -1.94
C TYR A 166 17.79 1.86 -2.39
N GLU A 167 17.87 3.06 -1.81
CA GLU A 167 18.94 4.03 -2.05
C GLU A 167 20.33 3.40 -1.92
N GLN A 168 20.59 2.69 -0.81
CA GLN A 168 21.86 1.97 -0.61
C GLN A 168 22.19 0.98 -1.74
N GLN A 169 21.19 0.32 -2.33
CA GLN A 169 21.41 -0.56 -3.48
C GLN A 169 21.69 0.20 -4.76
N ILE A 170 21.00 1.32 -4.98
CA ILE A 170 21.25 2.19 -6.13
C ILE A 170 22.69 2.69 -6.06
N VAL A 171 23.11 3.24 -4.92
CA VAL A 171 24.49 3.71 -4.70
C VAL A 171 25.48 2.58 -4.88
N LYS A 172 25.23 1.40 -4.30
CA LYS A 172 26.11 0.23 -4.47
C LYS A 172 26.27 -0.20 -5.93
N LYS A 173 25.22 -0.09 -6.74
CA LYS A 173 25.21 -0.57 -8.12
C LYS A 173 25.68 0.48 -9.14
N HIS A 174 25.30 1.74 -8.94
CA HIS A 174 25.45 2.82 -9.92
C HIS A 174 26.41 3.92 -9.46
N GLY A 175 26.72 4.00 -8.16
CA GLY A 175 27.47 5.08 -7.55
C GLY A 175 26.57 6.16 -6.93
N GLU A 176 27.17 7.03 -6.13
CA GLU A 176 26.53 8.23 -5.59
C GLU A 176 26.09 9.16 -6.73
N GLY A 177 24.96 9.84 -6.56
CA GLY A 177 24.37 10.73 -7.57
C GLY A 177 23.35 10.05 -8.48
N PHE A 178 23.09 8.76 -8.31
CA PHE A 178 22.04 8.02 -9.05
C PHE A 178 20.72 7.88 -8.27
N GLU A 179 20.59 8.53 -7.11
CA GLU A 179 19.41 8.48 -6.25
C GLU A 179 18.15 9.06 -6.92
N TRP A 180 18.31 9.83 -8.00
CA TRP A 180 17.22 10.27 -8.89
C TRP A 180 16.43 9.10 -9.50
N LEU A 181 16.98 7.88 -9.51
CA LEU A 181 16.24 6.67 -9.88
C LEU A 181 15.14 6.30 -8.86
N LEU A 182 15.22 6.82 -7.63
CA LEU A 182 14.29 6.54 -6.55
C LEU A 182 13.44 7.77 -6.20
N TYR A 183 14.04 8.94 -6.13
CA TYR A 183 13.39 10.16 -5.64
C TYR A 183 13.00 11.12 -6.76
N PRO A 184 11.85 11.82 -6.63
CA PRO A 184 11.51 12.89 -7.55
C PRO A 184 12.48 14.05 -7.40
N GLU A 185 12.98 14.57 -8.51
CA GLU A 185 13.83 15.76 -8.52
C GLU A 185 13.03 17.02 -8.13
N ASP A 186 13.71 17.97 -7.48
CA ASP A 186 13.19 19.29 -7.11
C ASP A 186 11.85 19.28 -6.35
N ASN A 187 11.68 18.36 -5.39
CA ASN A 187 10.44 18.22 -4.64
C ASN A 187 10.60 18.41 -3.13
N ALA A 188 10.55 19.67 -2.68
CA ALA A 188 10.69 20.04 -1.27
C ALA A 188 9.72 19.31 -0.32
N LYS A 189 8.51 18.96 -0.76
CA LYS A 189 7.55 18.22 0.08
C LYS A 189 7.97 16.77 0.28
N PHE A 190 8.55 16.17 -0.76
CA PHE A 190 9.09 14.82 -0.66
C PHE A 190 10.36 14.83 0.19
N ASP A 191 11.21 15.84 0.05
CA ASP A 191 12.39 16.03 0.91
C ASP A 191 12.00 16.16 2.39
N GLU A 192 10.94 16.94 2.69
CA GLU A 192 10.38 17.04 4.04
C GLU A 192 9.87 15.68 4.55
N PHE A 193 9.14 14.92 3.72
CA PHE A 193 8.74 13.55 4.05
C PHE A 193 9.97 12.65 4.31
N MET A 194 11.09 12.89 3.65
CA MET A 194 12.30 12.12 3.86
C MET A 194 13.13 12.58 5.07
N ASN A 195 12.75 13.66 5.76
CA ASN A 195 13.56 14.20 6.85
C ASN A 195 13.26 13.61 8.23
N PHE A 196 12.31 12.67 8.36
CA PHE A 196 12.08 11.98 9.63
C PHE A 196 12.88 10.67 9.72
N ASP A 197 13.21 10.30 10.96
CA ASP A 197 13.83 9.00 11.25
C ASP A 197 12.78 7.94 11.55
N PRO A 198 12.85 6.77 10.90
CA PRO A 198 11.93 5.68 11.16
C PRO A 198 12.16 5.13 12.57
N ASP A 199 11.09 4.86 13.32
CA ASP A 199 11.20 4.26 14.65
C ASP A 199 11.63 2.77 14.52
N PRO A 200 12.80 2.37 15.07
CA PRO A 200 13.32 1.01 14.95
C PRO A 200 12.37 -0.09 15.43
N LYS A 201 11.47 0.21 16.38
CA LYS A 201 10.54 -0.80 16.93
C LYS A 201 9.57 -1.32 15.86
N TYR A 202 9.36 -0.57 14.78
CA TYR A 202 8.46 -0.94 13.69
C TYR A 202 9.17 -1.63 12.52
N LEU A 203 10.46 -1.90 12.61
CA LEU A 203 11.25 -2.37 11.46
C LEU A 203 11.47 -3.89 11.44
N ASN A 204 10.85 -4.65 12.35
CA ASN A 204 11.03 -6.10 12.46
C ASN A 204 10.14 -6.88 11.46
N TYR A 205 10.45 -6.77 10.17
CA TYR A 205 9.73 -7.39 9.04
C TYR A 205 10.70 -7.81 7.93
N ILE A 206 10.20 -8.54 6.93
CA ILE A 206 11.03 -8.90 5.77
C ILE A 206 11.08 -7.75 4.75
N TYR A 207 12.30 -7.32 4.41
CA TYR A 207 12.57 -6.40 3.31
C TYR A 207 13.23 -7.16 2.16
N ILE A 208 12.52 -7.35 1.05
CA ILE A 208 13.07 -8.07 -0.10
C ILE A 208 13.70 -7.08 -1.07
N ASN A 209 14.95 -6.78 -0.76
CA ASN A 209 15.85 -6.01 -1.58
C ASN A 209 16.93 -6.97 -2.12
N SER A 210 16.49 -7.99 -2.86
CA SER A 210 17.35 -9.09 -3.31
C SER A 210 17.76 -8.97 -4.78
N LYS A 211 19.07 -8.77 -4.94
CA LYS A 211 19.96 -9.04 -6.10
C LYS A 211 19.64 -8.28 -7.40
N ILE A 212 20.59 -7.42 -7.79
CA ILE A 212 20.93 -7.21 -9.19
C ILE A 212 22.25 -7.94 -9.44
#